data_AF-A0A133VA82-F1
#
_entry.id   AF-A0A133VA82-F1
#
_cell.length_a   1.000
_cell.length_b   1.000
_cell.length_c   1.000
_cell.angle_alpha   90.00
_cell.angle_beta   90.00
_cell.angle_gamma   90.00
#
_symmetry.space_group_name_H-M   'P 1'
#
loop_
_entity.id
_entity.type
_entity.pdbx_description
1 polymer ?
#
loop_
_entity_poly.entity_id
_entity_poly.type
_entity_poly.pdbx_seq_one_letter_code
_entity_poly.pdbx_strand_id
1 'polypeptide(L)'
;ASDLAPLGCLYKSQVLELARHLKVPESIILRPPSAGLWKGQTDKSELGISYEKLDRIYAGLDLALGRTKIAKAVGVEEKKVVEIEEREERMKHKLTGTEIPEL
;
A
#
# COMPACT_ATOMS: atom_id res chain seq x y z
N ALA A 1 12.77 6.87 -9.76
CA ALA A 1 13.93 6.55 -8.90
C ALA A 1 14.33 7.83 -8.17
N SER A 2 14.70 7.71 -6.90
CA SER A 2 15.27 8.78 -6.07
C SER A 2 16.50 8.22 -5.36
N ASP A 3 17.39 9.08 -4.88
CA ASP A 3 18.60 8.64 -4.16
C ASP A 3 18.26 8.01 -2.80
N LEU A 4 17.24 8.57 -2.12
CA LEU A 4 16.72 8.08 -0.84
C LEU A 4 15.19 8.08 -0.85
N ALA A 5 14.60 7.18 -0.05
CA ALA A 5 13.16 7.08 0.18
C ALA A 5 12.89 6.82 1.68
N PRO A 6 12.98 7.85 2.55
CA PRO A 6 12.97 7.68 4.01
C PRO A 6 11.65 7.13 4.58
N LEU A 7 10.56 7.24 3.82
CA LEU A 7 9.24 6.71 4.19
C LEU A 7 8.93 5.38 3.51
N GLY A 8 9.88 4.79 2.75
CA GLY A 8 9.64 3.61 1.91
C GLY A 8 9.28 2.34 2.69
N CYS A 9 9.66 2.25 3.96
CA CYS A 9 9.34 1.14 4.85
C CYS A 9 8.10 1.39 5.72
N LEU A 10 7.39 2.51 5.52
CA LEU A 10 6.18 2.84 6.26
C LEU A 10 4.94 2.56 5.42
N TYR A 11 3.94 1.94 6.03
CA TYR A 11 2.61 1.85 5.45
C TYR A 11 1.94 3.22 5.38
N LYS A 12 0.91 3.36 4.54
CA LYS A 12 0.25 4.65 4.34
C LYS A 12 -0.39 5.18 5.62
N SER A 13 -0.97 4.32 6.43
CA SER A 13 -1.53 4.62 7.76
C SER A 13 -0.47 5.15 8.72
N GLN A 14 0.73 4.56 8.73
CA GLN A 14 1.86 5.01 9.54
C GLN A 14 2.40 6.36 9.06
N VAL A 15 2.43 6.59 7.73
CA VAL A 15 2.78 7.92 7.17
C VAL A 15 1.79 8.99 7.63
N LEU A 16 0.48 8.68 7.69
CA LEU A 16 -0.53 9.62 8.20
C LEU A 16 -0.37 9.88 9.70
N GLU A 17 -0.05 8.86 10.49
CA GLU A 17 0.25 9.01 11.92
C GLU A 17 1.48 9.90 12.14
N LEU A 18 2.56 9.63 11.42
CA LEU A 18 3.77 10.45 11.45
C LEU A 18 3.49 11.90 11.03
N ALA A 19 2.66 12.12 10.01
CA ALA A 19 2.26 13.46 9.58
C ALA A 19 1.53 14.23 10.70
N ARG A 20 0.65 13.59 11.46
CA ARG A 20 0.00 14.20 12.63
C ARG A 20 1.01 14.53 13.72
N HIS A 21 1.93 13.62 14.01
CA HIS A 21 2.99 13.85 14.99
C HIS A 21 3.87 15.06 14.62
N LEU A 22 4.20 15.19 13.33
CA LEU A 22 4.96 16.32 12.77
C LEU A 22 4.13 17.60 12.55
N LYS A 23 2.84 17.61 12.93
CA LYS A 23 1.92 18.75 12.79
C LYS A 23 1.77 19.24 11.35
N VAL A 24 1.76 18.32 10.39
CA VAL A 24 1.39 18.63 9.01
C VAL A 24 -0.05 19.20 9.01
N PRO A 25 -0.36 20.25 8.22
CA PRO A 25 -1.70 20.82 8.18
C PRO A 25 -2.81 19.77 7.95
N GLU A 26 -3.89 19.86 8.72
CA GLU A 26 -5.03 18.95 8.61
C GLU A 26 -5.66 18.94 7.21
N SER A 27 -5.61 20.07 6.50
CA SER A 27 -6.06 20.15 5.10
C SER A 27 -5.30 19.22 4.15
N ILE A 28 -4.05 18.87 4.47
CA ILE A 28 -3.23 17.91 3.71
C ILE A 28 -3.54 16.48 4.18
N ILE A 29 -3.62 16.24 5.49
CA ILE A 29 -3.86 14.92 6.07
C ILE A 29 -5.25 14.37 5.68
N LEU A 30 -6.27 15.22 5.72
CA LEU A 30 -7.66 14.85 5.44
C LEU A 30 -7.98 14.80 3.95
N ARG A 31 -7.08 15.30 3.09
CA ARG A 31 -7.28 15.24 1.64
C ARG A 31 -7.33 13.78 1.19
N PRO A 32 -8.36 13.36 0.42
CA PRO A 32 -8.40 12.02 -0.14
C PRO A 32 -7.13 11.72 -0.96
N PRO A 33 -6.45 10.58 -0.71
CA PRO A 33 -5.28 10.18 -1.49
C PRO A 33 -5.57 10.07 -2.99
N SER A 34 -4.71 10.70 -3.79
CA SER A 34 -4.81 10.80 -5.23
C SER A 34 -3.41 11.08 -5.80
N ALA A 35 -3.05 10.39 -6.89
CA ALA A 35 -1.85 10.67 -7.67
C ALA A 35 -2.00 11.93 -8.55
N GLY A 36 -3.24 12.42 -8.75
CA GLY A 36 -3.51 13.65 -9.49
C GLY A 36 -3.23 13.56 -10.99
N LEU A 37 -3.20 12.35 -11.56
CA LEU A 37 -2.86 12.12 -12.97
C LEU A 37 -3.99 12.56 -13.93
N TRP A 38 -5.25 12.51 -13.49
CA TRP A 38 -6.41 13.03 -14.21
C TRP A 38 -7.51 13.49 -13.25
N LYS A 39 -8.49 14.24 -13.78
CA LYS A 39 -9.59 14.80 -12.98
C LYS A 39 -10.45 13.68 -12.39
N GLY A 40 -10.66 13.73 -11.07
CA GLY A 40 -11.50 12.77 -10.34
C GLY A 40 -10.80 11.46 -9.95
N GLN A 41 -9.50 11.33 -10.23
CA GLN A 41 -8.71 10.16 -9.85
C GLN A 41 -8.57 10.06 -8.32
N THR A 42 -8.85 8.89 -7.75
CA THR A 42 -8.61 8.60 -6.33
C THR A 42 -7.96 7.22 -6.16
N ASP A 43 -7.05 7.11 -5.20
CA ASP A 43 -6.35 5.85 -4.96
C ASP A 43 -7.36 4.77 -4.52
N LYS A 44 -8.38 5.14 -3.71
CA LYS A 44 -9.43 4.20 -3.28
C LYS A 44 -10.19 3.59 -4.46
N SER A 45 -10.51 4.36 -5.49
CA SER A 45 -11.21 3.85 -6.68
C SER A 45 -10.32 2.95 -7.53
N GLU A 46 -9.03 3.25 -7.63
CA GLU A 46 -8.08 2.44 -8.42
C GLU A 46 -7.69 1.15 -7.71
N LEU A 47 -7.44 1.21 -6.40
CA LEU A 47 -7.06 0.06 -5.60
C LEU A 47 -8.26 -0.84 -5.29
N GLY A 48 -9.48 -0.31 -5.36
CA GLY A 48 -10.71 -1.03 -4.96
C GLY A 48 -10.76 -1.37 -3.46
N ILE A 49 -9.91 -0.74 -2.65
CA ILE A 49 -9.78 -0.95 -1.21
C ILE A 49 -9.21 0.32 -0.56
N SER A 50 -9.55 0.57 0.70
CA SER A 50 -8.95 1.65 1.49
C SER A 50 -7.54 1.28 1.96
N TYR A 51 -6.66 2.26 2.07
CA TYR A 51 -5.32 2.08 2.66
C TYR A 51 -5.34 1.43 4.04
N GLU A 52 -6.29 1.77 4.92
CA GLU A 52 -6.39 1.14 6.24
C GLU A 52 -6.52 -0.39 6.16
N LYS A 53 -7.36 -0.89 5.26
CA LYS A 53 -7.53 -2.33 5.06
C LYS A 53 -6.34 -2.94 4.32
N LEU A 54 -5.82 -2.25 3.30
CA LEU A 54 -4.67 -2.70 2.53
C LEU A 54 -3.43 -2.87 3.40
N ASP A 55 -3.12 -1.87 4.22
CA ASP A 55 -1.98 -1.89 5.14
C ASP A 55 -2.10 -3.02 6.16
N ARG A 56 -3.31 -3.30 6.67
CA ARG A 56 -3.54 -4.44 7.57
C ARG A 56 -3.41 -5.80 6.88
N ILE A 57 -3.74 -5.89 5.59
CA ILE A 57 -3.49 -7.10 4.79
C ILE A 57 -1.99 -7.31 4.67
N TYR A 58 -1.24 -6.29 4.25
CA TYR A 58 0.22 -6.39 4.13
C TYR A 58 0.89 -6.70 5.47
N ALA A 59 0.49 -6.04 6.56
CA ALA A 59 1.00 -6.37 7.90
C ALA A 59 0.73 -7.81 8.31
N GLY A 60 -0.41 -8.38 7.90
CA GLY A 60 -0.71 -9.80 8.12
C GLY A 60 0.18 -10.74 7.29
N LEU A 61 0.46 -10.37 6.04
CA LEU A 61 1.34 -11.12 5.14
C LEU A 61 2.80 -11.08 5.63
N ASP A 62 3.29 -9.92 6.06
CA ASP A 62 4.64 -9.73 6.61
C ASP A 62 4.85 -10.55 7.90
N LEU A 63 3.77 -10.76 8.68
CA LEU A 63 3.76 -11.65 9.85
C LEU A 63 3.52 -13.13 9.51
N ALA A 64 3.52 -13.50 8.21
CA ALA A 64 3.27 -14.84 7.70
C ALA A 64 1.96 -15.46 8.23
N LEU A 65 0.92 -14.65 8.43
CA LEU A 65 -0.38 -15.15 8.87
C LEU A 65 -1.13 -15.83 7.71
N GLY A 66 -1.90 -16.87 8.03
CA GLY A 66 -2.75 -17.52 7.03
C GLY A 66 -3.81 -16.58 6.46
N ARG A 67 -4.06 -16.69 5.15
CA ARG A 67 -4.99 -15.83 4.37
C ARG A 67 -6.37 -15.69 5.03
N THR A 68 -6.94 -16.81 5.50
CA THR A 68 -8.24 -16.82 6.21
C THR A 68 -8.22 -15.99 7.49
N LYS A 69 -7.11 -16.01 8.24
CA LYS A 69 -6.95 -15.22 9.48
C LYS A 69 -6.86 -13.73 9.17
N ILE A 70 -6.10 -13.38 8.13
CA ILE A 70 -5.98 -11.99 7.65
C ILE A 70 -7.35 -11.47 7.20
N ALA A 71 -8.04 -12.22 6.34
CA ALA A 71 -9.36 -11.87 5.82
C ALA A 71 -10.37 -11.60 6.96
N LYS A 72 -10.40 -12.49 7.95
CA LYS A 72 -11.26 -12.35 9.14
C LYS A 72 -10.89 -11.13 9.98
N ALA A 73 -9.61 -10.88 10.23
CA ALA A 73 -9.15 -9.75 11.05
C ALA A 73 -9.40 -8.39 10.38
N VAL A 74 -9.30 -8.32 9.05
CA VAL A 74 -9.50 -7.08 8.28
C VAL A 74 -10.98 -6.85 7.92
N GLY A 75 -11.81 -7.90 7.94
CA GLY A 75 -13.20 -7.83 7.51
C GLY A 75 -13.31 -7.67 6.00
N VAL A 76 -12.63 -8.56 5.28
CA VAL A 76 -12.67 -8.69 3.81
C VAL A 76 -12.81 -10.16 3.42
N GLU A 77 -13.22 -10.42 2.19
CA GLU A 77 -13.21 -11.77 1.64
C GLU A 77 -11.78 -12.29 1.47
N GLU A 78 -11.57 -13.59 1.67
CA GLU A 78 -10.26 -14.23 1.45
C GLU A 78 -9.77 -14.05 0.01
N LYS A 79 -10.70 -14.05 -0.96
CA LYS A 79 -10.42 -13.73 -2.36
C LYS A 79 -9.72 -12.38 -2.53
N LYS A 80 -10.07 -11.38 -1.70
CA LYS A 80 -9.45 -10.05 -1.75
C LYS A 80 -7.99 -10.08 -1.27
N VAL A 81 -7.68 -10.92 -0.27
CA VAL A 81 -6.30 -11.11 0.20
C VAL A 81 -5.45 -11.72 -0.92
N VAL A 82 -5.97 -12.75 -1.59
CA VAL A 82 -5.30 -13.39 -2.74
C VAL A 82 -5.08 -12.39 -3.88
N GLU A 83 -6.09 -11.58 -4.23
CA GLU A 83 -5.98 -10.56 -5.28
C GLU A 83 -4.85 -9.55 -5.00
N ILE A 84 -4.66 -9.16 -3.74
CA ILE A 84 -3.59 -8.25 -3.32
C ILE A 84 -2.22 -8.91 -3.39
N GLU A 85 -2.10 -10.16 -2.93
CA GLU A 85 -0.86 -10.95 -3.02
C GLU A 85 -0.43 -11.17 -4.48
N GLU A 86 -1.36 -11.55 -5.35
CA GLU A 86 -1.10 -11.70 -6.79
C GLU A 86 -0.70 -10.37 -7.44
N ARG A 87 -1.33 -9.27 -7.00
CA ARG A 87 -0.96 -7.94 -7.49
C ARG A 87 0.47 -7.59 -7.11
N GLU A 88 0.88 -7.90 -5.89
CA GLU A 88 2.24 -7.68 -5.42
C GLU A 88 3.23 -8.49 -6.27
N GLU A 89 2.96 -9.77 -6.51
CA GLU A 89 3.76 -10.63 -7.39
C GLU A 89 3.96 -10.01 -8.78
N ARG A 90 2.86 -9.56 -9.41
CA ARG A 90 2.92 -8.90 -10.73
C ARG A 90 3.74 -7.60 -10.72
N MET A 91 3.86 -6.95 -9.57
CA MET A 91 4.54 -5.66 -9.42
C MET A 91 5.97 -5.79 -8.89
N LYS A 92 6.45 -7.00 -8.53
CA LYS A 92 7.80 -7.22 -8.00
C LYS A 92 8.91 -6.68 -8.90
N HIS A 93 8.70 -6.72 -10.22
CA HIS A 93 9.62 -6.14 -11.21
C HIS A 93 9.87 -4.63 -11.02
N LYS A 94 9.02 -3.92 -10.26
CA LYS A 94 9.21 -2.49 -9.92
C LYS A 94 10.13 -2.29 -8.72
N LEU A 95 10.39 -3.34 -7.94
CA LEU A 95 11.28 -3.33 -6.78
C LEU A 95 12.70 -3.78 -7.15
N THR A 96 12.82 -4.59 -8.20
CA THR A 96 14.11 -5.07 -8.72
C THR A 96 14.58 -4.24 -9.90
N GLY A 97 15.91 -4.17 -10.09
CA GLY A 97 16.49 -3.57 -11.29
C GLY A 97 16.21 -4.43 -12.54
N THR A 98 16.45 -3.84 -13.71
CA THR A 98 16.39 -4.57 -14.99
C THR A 98 17.35 -5.75 -14.97
N GLU A 99 16.86 -6.94 -15.35
CA GLU A 99 17.70 -8.12 -15.53
C GLU A 99 18.74 -7.85 -16.64
N ILE A 100 20.02 -8.06 -16.32
CA ILE A 100 21.11 -7.94 -17.29
C ILE A 100 21.48 -9.38 -17.70
N PRO A 101 21.36 -9.75 -18.98
CA PRO A 101 21.72 -11.08 -19.43
C PRO A 101 23.21 -11.34 -19.23
N GLU A 102 23.55 -12.55 -18.79
CA GLU A 102 24.93 -13.02 -18.76
C GLU A 102 25.42 -13.24 -20.20
N LEU A 103 26.61 -12.70 -20.52
CA LEU A 103 27.28 -12.84 -21.82
C LEU A 103 28.12 -14.11 -21.88
#